data_AF-A0A4V1TED1-F1
#
_entry.id   AF-A0A4V1TED1-F1
#
_cell.length_a   1.000
_cell.length_b   1.000
_cell.length_c   1.000
_cell.angle_alpha   90.00
_cell.angle_beta   90.00
_cell.angle_gamma   90.00
#
_symmetry.space_group_name_H-M   'P 1'
#
loop_
_entity.id
_entity.type
_entity.pdbx_description
1 polymer ?
#
loop_
_entity_poly.entity_id
_entity_poly.type
_entity_poly.pdbx_seq_one_letter_code
_entity_poly.pdbx_strand_id
1 'polypeptide(L)'
;MRQVLTLILMLLAISPAIAGEREDRAMDRIEQAVELPQEAAPLTSYKRFYAWAKPGRTIWVLYTLALPPGREWVASDAMPVMADRGCGIIVFDFDLKLNLPRNPACGG
;
A
#
# COMPACT_ATOMS: atom_id res chain seq x y z
N MET A 1 -35.56 38.05 -3.23
CA MET A 1 -34.73 37.14 -2.42
C MET A 1 -35.03 35.67 -2.76
N ARG A 2 -34.77 35.23 -4.00
CA ARG A 2 -35.12 33.87 -4.47
C ARG A 2 -34.16 33.35 -5.56
N GLN A 3 -32.89 33.75 -5.50
CA GLN A 3 -31.86 33.33 -6.46
C GLN A 3 -30.50 32.98 -5.81
N VAL A 4 -30.35 33.18 -4.49
CA VAL A 4 -29.09 32.88 -3.78
C VAL A 4 -29.01 31.43 -3.30
N LEU A 5 -30.14 30.71 -3.27
CA LEU A 5 -30.20 29.36 -2.69
C LEU A 5 -29.64 28.25 -3.61
N THR A 6 -29.45 28.52 -4.90
CA THR A 6 -29.03 27.48 -5.86
C THR A 6 -27.51 27.29 -5.96
N LEU A 7 -26.70 28.21 -5.45
CA LEU A 7 -25.23 28.16 -5.59
C LEU A 7 -24.51 27.31 -4.51
N ILE A 8 -25.19 26.96 -3.41
CA ILE A 8 -24.55 26.26 -2.29
C ILE A 8 -24.53 24.73 -2.51
N LEU A 9 -25.35 24.19 -3.42
CA LEU A 9 -25.47 22.74 -3.61
C LEU A 9 -24.36 22.09 -4.46
N MET A 10 -23.47 22.88 -5.10
CA MET A 10 -22.40 22.34 -5.95
C MET A 10 -21.05 22.13 -5.21
N LEU A 11 -20.91 22.56 -3.97
CA LEU A 11 -19.62 22.61 -3.26
C LEU A 11 -19.30 21.37 -2.40
N LEU A 12 -20.11 20.30 -2.45
CA LEU A 12 -19.96 19.12 -1.58
C LEU A 12 -19.53 17.83 -2.29
N ALA A 13 -19.02 17.90 -3.52
CA ALA A 13 -18.27 16.79 -4.11
C ALA A 13 -16.86 16.72 -3.50
N ILE A 14 -16.78 16.32 -2.23
CA ILE A 14 -15.51 15.95 -1.59
C ILE A 14 -15.10 14.60 -2.20
N SER A 15 -14.32 14.68 -3.28
CA SER A 15 -13.94 13.56 -4.14
C SER A 15 -13.12 12.49 -3.42
N PRO A 16 -13.62 11.25 -3.24
CA PRO A 16 -12.79 10.12 -2.83
C PRO A 16 -11.69 9.78 -3.87
N ALA A 17 -11.82 10.30 -5.09
CA ALA A 17 -10.83 10.12 -6.17
C ALA A 17 -9.41 10.62 -5.81
N ILE A 18 -9.29 11.68 -5.01
CA ILE A 18 -7.99 12.27 -4.65
C ILE A 18 -7.23 11.36 -3.66
N ALA A 19 -7.95 10.68 -2.76
CA ALA A 19 -7.36 9.72 -1.83
C ALA A 19 -6.77 8.52 -2.59
N GLY A 20 -7.54 7.94 -3.53
CA GLY A 20 -7.09 6.82 -4.36
C GLY A 20 -5.83 7.14 -5.18
N GLU A 21 -5.77 8.31 -5.83
CA GLU A 21 -4.60 8.71 -6.64
C GLU A 21 -3.31 8.89 -5.81
N ARG A 22 -3.44 9.33 -4.55
CA ARG A 22 -2.29 9.46 -3.65
C ARG A 22 -1.76 8.09 -3.23
N GLU A 23 -2.69 7.19 -2.94
CA GLU A 23 -2.46 5.81 -2.52
C GLU A 23 -1.80 4.98 -3.63
N ASP A 24 -2.30 5.09 -4.86
CA ASP A 24 -1.70 4.44 -6.04
C ASP A 24 -0.27 4.93 -6.27
N ARG A 25 -0.03 6.24 -6.21
CA ARG A 25 1.33 6.81 -6.37
C ARG A 25 2.29 6.42 -5.25
N ALA A 26 1.80 6.07 -4.07
CA ALA A 26 2.62 5.57 -2.98
C ALA A 26 2.98 4.09 -3.23
N MET A 27 2.01 3.27 -3.65
CA MET A 27 2.26 1.89 -4.07
C MET A 27 3.29 1.84 -5.20
N ASP A 28 3.10 2.62 -6.27
CA ASP A 28 4.01 2.65 -7.42
C ASP A 28 5.45 2.99 -6.99
N ARG A 29 5.62 3.96 -6.09
CA ARG A 29 6.94 4.33 -5.56
C ARG A 29 7.60 3.21 -4.77
N ILE A 30 6.84 2.48 -3.95
CA ILE A 30 7.35 1.32 -3.20
C ILE A 30 7.76 0.22 -4.17
N GLU A 31 6.88 -0.12 -5.11
CA GLU A 31 7.08 -1.19 -6.10
C GLU A 31 8.27 -0.90 -7.02
N GLN A 32 8.56 0.37 -7.32
CA GLN A 32 9.74 0.79 -8.09
C GLN A 32 11.04 0.80 -7.27
N ALA A 33 10.97 1.04 -5.97
CA ALA A 33 12.14 1.18 -5.11
C ALA A 33 12.58 -0.15 -4.47
N VAL A 34 11.71 -1.17 -4.47
CA VAL A 34 12.02 -2.46 -3.85
C VAL A 34 12.86 -3.34 -4.78
N GLU A 35 14.00 -3.79 -4.27
CA GLU A 35 14.73 -4.93 -4.83
C GLU A 35 14.24 -6.19 -4.12
N LEU A 36 13.67 -7.13 -4.89
CA LEU A 36 13.20 -8.39 -4.33
C LEU A 36 14.38 -9.34 -4.05
N PRO A 37 14.30 -10.16 -2.99
CA PRO A 37 15.27 -11.22 -2.74
C PRO A 37 15.45 -12.14 -3.96
N GLN A 38 16.64 -12.70 -4.14
CA GLN A 38 16.98 -13.50 -5.34
C GLN A 38 16.03 -14.69 -5.59
N GLU A 39 15.50 -15.30 -4.53
CA GLU A 39 14.58 -16.44 -4.60
C GLU A 39 13.09 -16.03 -4.67
N ALA A 40 12.80 -14.73 -4.70
CA ALA A 40 11.43 -14.24 -4.85
C ALA A 40 10.90 -14.49 -6.26
N ALA A 41 9.59 -14.68 -6.35
CA ALA A 41 8.89 -14.65 -7.62
C ALA A 41 8.88 -13.22 -8.21
N PRO A 42 8.44 -13.03 -9.47
CA PRO A 42 8.18 -11.69 -9.99
C PRO A 42 7.17 -10.94 -9.11
N LEU A 43 7.37 -9.64 -8.89
CA LEU A 43 6.50 -8.81 -8.05
C LEU A 43 5.00 -8.95 -8.42
N THR A 44 4.72 -9.06 -9.72
CA THR A 44 3.36 -9.19 -10.27
C THR A 44 2.65 -10.48 -9.88
N SER A 45 3.38 -11.52 -9.44
CA SER A 45 2.82 -12.78 -8.96
C SER A 45 2.28 -12.69 -7.54
N TYR A 46 2.65 -11.68 -6.77
CA TYR A 46 2.21 -11.51 -5.39
C TYR A 46 0.88 -10.78 -5.28
N LYS A 47 0.09 -11.16 -4.29
CA LYS A 47 -0.86 -10.25 -3.63
C LYS A 47 -0.07 -9.31 -2.71
N ARG A 48 -0.35 -8.02 -2.77
CA ARG A 48 0.45 -6.97 -2.12
C ARG A 48 -0.44 -6.11 -1.21
N PHE A 49 -0.13 -6.10 0.06
CA PHE A 49 -0.84 -5.33 1.08
C PHE A 49 0.02 -4.18 1.57
N TYR A 50 -0.62 -3.02 1.75
CA TYR A 50 0.01 -1.80 2.21
C TYR A 50 -0.80 -1.24 3.35
N ALA A 51 -0.16 -0.90 4.47
CA ALA A 51 -0.83 -0.25 5.58
C ALA A 51 0.01 0.88 6.15
N TRP A 52 -0.64 1.98 6.51
CA TRP A 52 0.01 3.07 7.24
C TRP A 52 0.33 2.62 8.67
N ALA A 53 1.61 2.52 9.02
CA ALA A 53 2.02 2.23 10.38
C ALA A 53 1.69 3.42 11.30
N LYS A 54 1.08 3.15 12.46
CA LYS A 54 0.72 4.19 13.45
C LYS A 54 1.66 4.18 14.66
N PRO A 55 2.09 5.37 15.16
CA PRO A 55 2.08 6.68 14.51
C PRO A 55 3.29 6.82 13.57
N GLY A 56 3.10 7.29 12.33
CA GLY A 56 4.27 7.51 11.47
C GLY A 56 3.99 7.78 10.00
N ARG A 57 5.10 7.84 9.24
CA ARG A 57 5.15 7.90 7.77
C ARG A 57 5.66 6.60 7.15
N THR A 58 5.79 5.58 7.98
CA THR A 58 6.19 4.23 7.57
C THR A 58 4.98 3.51 7.01
N ILE A 59 5.18 2.80 5.91
CA ILE A 59 4.20 1.89 5.33
C ILE A 59 4.67 0.48 5.63
N TRP A 60 3.82 -0.32 6.27
CA TRP A 60 4.01 -1.76 6.37
C TRP A 60 3.61 -2.40 5.05
N VAL A 61 4.48 -3.25 4.52
CA VAL A 61 4.30 -3.92 3.24
C VAL A 61 4.37 -5.42 3.45
N LEU A 62 3.39 -6.13 2.90
CA LEU A 62 3.36 -7.59 2.86
C LEU A 62 3.06 -8.05 1.44
N TYR A 63 3.95 -8.84 0.87
CA TYR A 63 3.75 -9.54 -0.40
C TYR A 63 3.54 -11.02 -0.10
N THR A 64 2.50 -11.64 -0.67
CA THR A 64 2.21 -13.07 -0.48
C THR A 64 1.80 -13.76 -1.78
N LEU A 65 2.28 -15.00 -1.98
CA LEU A 65 1.85 -15.89 -3.06
C LEU A 65 0.62 -16.73 -2.69
N ALA A 66 0.15 -16.65 -1.44
CA ALA A 66 -0.98 -17.47 -0.96
C ALA A 66 -2.35 -16.98 -1.45
N LEU A 67 -2.41 -15.82 -2.11
CA LEU A 67 -3.64 -15.17 -2.58
C LEU A 67 -3.51 -14.75 -4.05
N PRO A 68 -4.63 -14.58 -4.77
CA PRO A 68 -4.60 -14.09 -6.15
C PRO A 68 -3.85 -12.76 -6.26
N PRO A 69 -3.07 -12.55 -7.34
CA PRO A 69 -2.25 -11.35 -7.48
C PRO A 69 -3.09 -10.08 -7.54
N GLY A 70 -2.51 -8.99 -7.03
CA GLY A 70 -3.16 -7.69 -6.96
C GLY A 70 -2.57 -6.85 -5.84
N ARG A 71 -2.98 -5.59 -5.72
CA ARG A 71 -2.54 -4.69 -4.65
C ARG A 71 -3.71 -4.03 -3.96
N GLU A 72 -3.61 -3.85 -2.64
CA GLU A 72 -4.63 -3.14 -1.87
C GLU A 72 -4.08 -2.45 -0.63
N TRP A 73 -4.70 -1.31 -0.29
CA TRP A 73 -4.50 -0.67 1.00
C TRP A 73 -5.40 -1.33 2.04
N VAL A 74 -4.85 -1.59 3.22
CA VAL A 74 -5.60 -2.11 4.37
C VAL A 74 -5.38 -1.23 5.59
N ALA A 75 -6.34 -1.29 6.52
CA ALA A 75 -6.13 -0.73 7.84
C ALA A 75 -4.97 -1.46 8.54
N SER A 76 -4.22 -0.76 9.38
CA SER A 76 -3.04 -1.32 10.06
C SER A 76 -3.34 -2.56 10.92
N ASP A 77 -4.54 -2.61 11.50
CA ASP A 77 -5.07 -3.73 12.29
C ASP A 77 -5.68 -4.85 11.43
N ALA A 78 -5.87 -4.60 10.14
CA ALA A 78 -6.31 -5.57 9.14
C ALA A 78 -5.14 -6.14 8.30
N MET A 79 -3.90 -5.75 8.60
CA MET A 79 -2.73 -6.33 7.94
C MET A 79 -2.67 -7.83 8.23
N PRO A 80 -2.61 -8.70 7.20
CA PRO A 80 -2.53 -10.14 7.43
C PRO A 80 -1.26 -10.50 8.21
N VAL A 81 -1.40 -11.40 9.17
CA VAL A 81 -0.26 -12.04 9.85
C VAL A 81 -0.04 -13.39 9.18
N MET A 82 1.10 -13.56 8.52
CA MET A 82 1.44 -14.76 7.80
C MET A 82 2.90 -15.15 8.10
N ALA A 83 3.20 -16.44 8.03
CA ALA A 83 4.56 -16.96 8.19
C ALA A 83 4.82 -18.02 7.12
N ASP A 84 6.02 -18.02 6.55
CA ASP A 84 6.48 -18.99 5.56
C ASP A 84 7.97 -19.28 5.81
N ARG A 85 8.48 -20.40 5.31
CA ARG A 85 9.92 -20.71 5.37
C ARG A 85 10.68 -20.27 4.10
N GLY A 86 9.99 -19.73 3.11
CA GLY A 86 10.57 -19.28 1.84
C GLY A 86 10.13 -17.87 1.45
N CYS A 87 10.33 -17.54 0.17
CA CYS A 87 9.93 -16.25 -0.41
C CYS A 87 8.47 -16.24 -0.86
N GLY A 88 7.62 -17.14 -0.35
CA GLY A 88 6.18 -17.07 -0.52
C GLY A 88 5.58 -15.88 0.22
N ILE A 89 6.28 -15.37 1.23
CA ILE A 89 5.96 -14.14 1.97
C ILE A 89 7.20 -13.24 2.03
N ILE A 90 6.99 -11.95 1.77
CA ILE A 90 8.00 -10.90 1.95
C ILE A 90 7.36 -9.78 2.76
N VAL A 91 7.98 -9.42 3.88
CA VAL A 91 7.51 -8.34 4.75
C VAL A 91 8.63 -7.32 4.91
N PHE A 92 8.28 -6.04 4.84
CA PHE A 92 9.21 -4.95 5.12
C PHE A 92 8.49 -3.64 5.45
N ASP A 93 9.26 -2.72 6.04
CA ASP A 93 8.84 -1.35 6.25
C ASP A 93 9.35 -0.45 5.12
N PHE A 94 8.54 0.50 4.67
CA PHE A 94 8.94 1.52 3.71
C PHE A 94 8.85 2.92 4.31
N ASP A 95 9.94 3.69 4.25
CA ASP A 95 9.96 5.10 4.63
C ASP A 95 9.75 5.99 3.39
N LEU A 96 8.57 6.63 3.29
CA LEU A 96 8.23 7.49 2.15
C LEU A 96 9.14 8.71 1.98
N LYS A 97 9.77 9.20 3.06
CA LYS A 97 10.63 10.38 2.98
C LYS A 97 11.99 9.99 2.43
N LEU A 98 12.51 8.86 2.89
CA LEU A 98 13.80 8.34 2.45
C LEU A 98 13.72 7.59 1.12
N ASN A 99 12.50 7.23 0.69
CA ASN A 99 12.25 6.37 -0.46
C ASN A 99 13.07 5.07 -0.38
N LEU A 100 13.10 4.49 0.83
CA LEU A 100 13.99 3.39 1.18
C LEU A 100 13.19 2.23 1.79
N PRO A 101 13.20 1.04 1.15
CA PRO A 101 12.70 -0.17 1.79
C PRO A 101 13.69 -0.63 2.87
N ARG A 102 13.18 -1.02 4.03
CA ARG A 102 14.00 -1.57 5.13
C ARG A 102 14.05 -3.08 5.03
N ASN A 103 15.16 -3.60 4.50
CA ASN A 103 15.52 -5.02 4.44
C ASN A 103 14.36 -5.95 4.01
N PRO A 104 13.91 -5.90 2.75
CA PRO A 104 12.98 -6.90 2.21
C PRO A 104 13.56 -8.31 2.43
N ALA A 105 12.90 -9.11 3.25
CA ALA A 105 13.35 -10.45 3.61
C ALA A 105 12.25 -11.47 3.36
N CYS A 106 12.67 -12.68 2.99
CA CYS A 106 11.77 -13.82 2.90
C CYS A 106 11.47 -14.35 4.31
N GLY A 107 10.27 -14.92 4.48
CA GLY A 107 9.89 -15.68 5.67
C GLY A 107 8.86 -15.02 6.58
N GLY A 108 8.66 -13.71 6.47
CA GLY A 108 7.73 -12.97 7.32
C GLY A 108 8.19 -12.80 8.78
#